data_AF-A0A1F4BF71-F1
#
_entry.id   AF-A0A1F4BF71-F1
#
_cell.length_a   1.000
_cell.length_b   1.000
_cell.length_c   1.000
_cell.angle_alpha   90.00
_cell.angle_beta   90.00
_cell.angle_gamma   90.00
#
_symmetry.space_group_name_H-M   'P 1'
#
loop_
_entity.id
_entity.type
_entity.pdbx_description
1 polymer ?
#
loop_
_entity_poly.entity_id
_entity_poly.type
_entity_poly.pdbx_seq_one_letter_code
_entity_poly.pdbx_strand_id
1 'polypeptide(L)'
;MSFILNECLAKDAREVGSRVAVLGYLRAGRQDQAVEGLEAGLDDILIGFDPVEPYPGLTGQTTAALGKAITGAREYRSAYPRQSKAHVRDEMVRNLFARERYK
;
A
#
# COMPACT_ATOMS: atom_id res chain seq x y z
N MET A 1 -6.07 11.88 21.30
CA MET A 1 -4.69 12.04 20.79
C MET A 1 -3.83 10.80 20.98
N SER A 2 -3.80 10.15 22.16
CA SER A 2 -3.00 8.93 22.37
C SER A 2 -3.39 7.76 21.46
N PHE A 3 -4.67 7.60 21.14
CA PHE A 3 -5.16 6.54 20.26
C PHE A 3 -4.62 6.65 18.82
N ILE A 4 -4.73 7.84 18.21
CA ILE A 4 -4.20 8.13 16.86
C ILE A 4 -2.68 7.90 16.83
N LEU A 5 -1.97 8.40 17.85
CA LEU A 5 -0.53 8.21 17.95
C LEU A 5 -0.15 6.72 18.06
N ASN A 6 -0.88 5.95 18.86
CA ASN A 6 -0.66 4.51 19.01
C ASN A 6 -0.91 3.75 17.69
N GLU A 7 -1.94 4.13 16.93
CA GLU A 7 -2.20 3.53 15.61
C GLU A 7 -1.10 3.86 14.60
N CYS A 8 -0.63 5.12 14.57
CA CYS A 8 0.50 5.51 13.72
C CYS A 8 1.77 4.73 14.09
N LEU A 9 2.13 4.67 15.39
CA LEU A 9 3.31 3.95 15.85
C LEU A 9 3.22 2.45 15.60
N ALA A 10 2.04 1.85 15.75
CA ALA A 10 1.81 0.44 15.44
C ALA A 10 1.97 0.15 13.95
N LYS A 11 1.50 1.06 13.08
CA LYS A 11 1.68 0.98 11.63
C LYS A 11 3.16 1.10 11.25
N ASP A 12 3.87 2.07 11.82
CA ASP A 12 5.30 2.26 11.58
C ASP A 12 6.13 1.06 12.04
N ALA A 13 5.84 0.51 13.22
CA ALA A 13 6.52 -0.68 13.72
C ALA A 13 6.32 -1.90 12.80
N ARG A 14 5.10 -2.09 12.28
CA ARG A 14 4.79 -3.15 11.32
C ARG A 14 5.53 -2.95 9.99
N GLU A 15 5.56 -1.72 9.49
CA GLU A 15 6.28 -1.35 8.26
C GLU A 15 7.79 -1.62 8.39
N VAL A 16 8.39 -1.21 9.52
CA VAL A 16 9.80 -1.49 9.82
C VAL A 16 10.06 -2.98 9.86
N GLY A 17 9.22 -3.76 10.56
CA GLY A 17 9.35 -5.22 10.63
C GLY A 17 9.29 -5.88 9.25
N SER A 18 8.34 -5.46 8.40
CA SER A 18 8.20 -5.94 7.03
C SER A 18 9.45 -5.64 6.18
N ARG A 19 9.97 -4.41 6.25
CA ARG A 19 11.19 -4.02 5.53
C ARG A 19 12.42 -4.81 5.97
N VAL A 20 12.58 -5.05 7.28
CA VAL A 20 13.67 -5.87 7.80
C VAL A 20 13.58 -7.30 7.25
N ALA A 21 12.38 -7.88 7.20
CA ALA A 21 12.17 -9.20 6.61
C ALA A 21 12.52 -9.25 5.11
N VAL A 22 12.06 -8.27 4.32
CA VAL A 22 12.40 -8.14 2.88
C VAL A 22 13.91 -8.04 2.69
N LEU A 23 14.60 -7.20 3.47
CA LEU A 23 16.06 -7.08 3.41
C LEU A 23 16.76 -8.41 3.77
N GLY A 24 16.21 -9.13 4.74
CA GLY A 24 16.67 -10.49 5.08
C GLY A 24 16.54 -11.46 3.91
N TYR A 25 15.40 -11.47 3.21
CA TYR A 25 15.17 -12.31 2.03
C TYR A 25 16.12 -11.96 0.89
N LEU A 26 16.33 -10.68 0.60
CA LEU A 26 17.27 -10.23 -0.42
C LEU A 26 18.71 -10.67 -0.13
N ARG A 27 19.17 -10.50 1.12
CA ARG A 27 20.51 -10.94 1.55
C ARG A 27 20.68 -12.47 1.50
N ALA A 28 19.60 -13.22 1.67
CA ALA A 28 19.59 -14.67 1.56
C ALA A 28 19.40 -15.17 0.11
N GLY A 29 19.35 -14.28 -0.89
CA GLY A 29 19.11 -14.63 -2.30
C GLY A 29 17.69 -15.08 -2.62
N ARG A 30 16.73 -14.87 -1.70
CA ARG A 30 15.33 -15.31 -1.84
C ARG A 30 14.49 -14.22 -2.48
N GLN A 31 14.71 -13.99 -3.78
CA GLN A 31 14.10 -12.90 -4.52
C GLN A 31 12.57 -12.97 -4.54
N ASP A 32 11.98 -14.14 -4.75
CA ASP A 32 10.52 -14.30 -4.82
C ASP A 32 9.82 -13.90 -3.51
N GLN A 33 10.40 -14.30 -2.37
CA GLN A 33 9.87 -13.94 -1.04
C GLN A 33 10.03 -12.44 -0.75
N ALA A 34 11.12 -11.83 -1.25
CA ALA A 34 11.32 -10.39 -1.15
C ALA A 34 10.28 -9.63 -1.99
N VAL A 35 10.02 -10.07 -3.22
CA VAL A 35 8.99 -9.49 -4.10
C VAL A 35 7.61 -9.63 -3.45
N GLU A 36 7.25 -10.81 -2.96
CA GLU A 36 5.98 -11.04 -2.29
C GLU A 36 5.79 -10.12 -1.08
N GLY A 37 6.85 -9.94 -0.27
CA GLY A 37 6.83 -9.03 0.88
C GLY A 37 6.67 -7.56 0.48
N LEU A 38 7.33 -7.12 -0.59
CA LEU A 38 7.20 -5.77 -1.14
C LEU A 38 5.79 -5.51 -1.70
N GLU A 39 5.22 -6.47 -2.44
CA GLU A 39 3.86 -6.36 -2.98
C GLU A 39 2.81 -6.36 -1.87
N ALA A 40 2.99 -7.17 -0.82
CA ALA A 40 2.09 -7.18 0.33
C ALA A 40 2.13 -5.85 1.09
N GLY A 41 3.32 -5.26 1.27
CA GLY A 41 3.47 -3.95 1.90
C GLY A 41 2.85 -2.82 1.07
N LEU A 42 3.02 -2.88 -0.26
CA LEU A 42 2.35 -1.95 -1.18
C LEU A 42 0.83 -2.01 -1.02
N ASP A 43 0.24 -3.20 -0.97
CA ASP A 43 -1.21 -3.37 -0.81
C ASP A 43 -1.71 -2.83 0.53
N ASP A 44 -1.00 -3.11 1.62
CA ASP A 44 -1.38 -2.63 2.95
C ASP A 44 -1.34 -1.09 3.02
N ILE A 45 -0.41 -0.45 2.32
CA ILE A 45 -0.35 1.01 2.19
C ILE A 45 -1.51 1.53 1.33
N LEU A 46 -1.76 0.91 0.18
CA LEU A 46 -2.82 1.32 -0.76
C LEU A 46 -4.22 1.15 -0.16
N ILE A 47 -4.48 0.07 0.56
CA ILE A 47 -5.74 -0.14 1.28
C ILE A 47 -5.95 0.94 2.35
N GLY A 48 -4.86 1.47 2.92
CA GLY A 48 -4.90 2.61 3.84
C GLY A 48 -5.19 3.96 3.17
N PHE A 49 -5.19 4.04 1.84
CA PHE A 49 -5.68 5.21 1.11
C PHE A 49 -7.18 5.02 0.90
N ASP A 50 -8.04 5.73 1.65
CA ASP A 50 -9.47 5.75 1.36
C ASP A 50 -9.74 6.79 0.26
N PRO A 51 -10.21 6.39 -0.93
CA PRO A 51 -10.50 7.34 -2.01
C PRO A 51 -11.91 7.93 -1.93
N VAL A 52 -12.74 7.52 -0.94
CA VAL A 52 -14.17 7.84 -0.89
C VAL A 52 -14.50 8.98 0.08
N GLU A 53 -13.73 9.16 1.14
CA GLU A 53 -13.81 10.38 1.94
C GLU A 53 -12.76 11.38 1.43
N PRO A 54 -13.17 12.56 0.94
CA PRO A 54 -12.22 13.66 0.78
C PRO A 54 -11.70 13.96 2.17
N TYR A 55 -10.50 13.47 2.51
CA TYR A 55 -9.88 13.69 3.80
C TYR A 55 -9.98 15.19 4.14
N PRO A 56 -10.87 15.58 5.08
CA PRO A 56 -11.19 16.98 5.25
C PRO A 56 -9.93 17.69 5.75
N GLY A 57 -9.45 18.67 4.97
CA GLY A 57 -8.23 19.41 5.29
C GLY A 57 -6.94 18.94 4.61
N LEU A 58 -6.99 17.96 3.69
CA LEU A 58 -5.82 17.71 2.84
C LEU A 58 -5.57 18.87 1.87
N THR A 59 -4.32 19.30 1.79
CA THR A 59 -3.89 20.27 0.79
C THR A 59 -3.90 19.65 -0.60
N GLY A 60 -4.09 20.46 -1.64
CA GLY A 60 -4.05 19.98 -3.03
C GLY A 60 -2.75 19.25 -3.40
N GLN A 61 -1.63 19.60 -2.76
CA GLN A 61 -0.34 18.92 -2.93
C GLN A 61 -0.39 17.47 -2.41
N THR A 62 -1.00 17.24 -1.24
CA THR A 62 -1.14 15.90 -0.68
C THR A 62 -2.08 15.04 -1.53
N THR A 63 -3.19 15.61 -2.01
CA THR A 63 -4.12 14.93 -2.91
C THR A 63 -3.44 14.52 -4.23
N ALA A 64 -2.62 15.41 -4.81
CA ALA A 64 -1.85 15.11 -6.02
C ALA A 64 -0.81 14.00 -5.78
N ALA A 65 -0.13 14.01 -4.63
CA ALA A 65 0.84 12.97 -4.27
C ALA A 65 0.17 11.60 -4.11
N LEU A 66 -0.99 11.54 -3.44
CA LEU A 66 -1.80 10.33 -3.32
C LEU A 66 -2.27 9.84 -4.70
N GLY A 67 -2.78 10.73 -5.54
CA GLY A 67 -3.20 10.41 -6.90
C GLY A 67 -2.06 9.83 -7.75
N LYS A 68 -0.85 10.39 -7.63
CA LYS A 68 0.35 9.87 -8.30
C LYS A 68 0.73 8.48 -7.79
N ALA A 69 0.70 8.27 -6.47
CA ALA A 69 1.00 6.97 -5.87
C ALA A 69 0.02 5.88 -6.32
N ILE A 70 -1.29 6.16 -6.30
CA ILE A 70 -2.34 5.22 -6.75
C ILE A 70 -2.19 4.93 -8.25
N THR A 71 -1.87 5.94 -9.07
CA THR A 71 -1.61 5.73 -10.51
C THR A 71 -0.41 4.84 -10.74
N GLY A 72 0.72 5.13 -10.11
CA GLY A 72 1.94 4.33 -10.27
C GLY A 72 1.74 2.88 -9.81
N ALA A 73 1.00 2.66 -8.71
CA ALA A 73 0.65 1.32 -8.26
C ALA A 73 -0.23 0.57 -9.27
N ARG A 74 -1.21 1.26 -9.88
CA ARG A 74 -2.07 0.69 -10.91
C ARG A 74 -1.28 0.29 -12.16
N GLU A 75 -0.37 1.16 -12.61
CA GLU A 75 0.49 0.90 -13.76
C GLU A 75 1.42 -0.30 -13.50
N TYR A 76 2.06 -0.33 -12.33
CA TYR A 76 2.88 -1.46 -11.90
C TYR A 76 2.09 -2.78 -11.91
N ARG A 77 0.89 -2.82 -11.31
CA ARG A 77 0.05 -4.03 -11.28
C ARG A 77 -0.47 -4.45 -12.66
N SER A 78 -0.63 -3.49 -13.57
CA SER A 78 -1.00 -3.78 -14.96
C SER A 78 0.15 -4.43 -15.72
N ALA A 79 1.40 -4.02 -15.45
CA ALA A 79 2.59 -4.58 -16.08
C ALA A 79 3.02 -5.91 -15.42
N TYR A 80 2.80 -6.04 -14.12
CA TYR A 80 3.17 -7.21 -13.31
C TYR A 80 1.95 -7.69 -12.52
N PRO A 81 1.04 -8.45 -13.16
CA PRO A 81 -0.13 -9.00 -12.48
C PRO A 81 0.32 -9.98 -11.40
N ARG A 82 -0.11 -9.72 -10.17
CA ARG A 82 0.23 -10.58 -9.04
C ARG A 82 -0.46 -11.94 -9.18
N GLN A 83 0.30 -13.00 -8.94
CA GLN A 83 -0.22 -14.38 -8.89
C GLN A 83 -0.54 -14.78 -7.44
N SER A 84 -1.27 -13.93 -6.73
CA SER A 84 -1.51 -14.10 -5.29
C SER A 84 -2.65 -15.07 -4.99
N LYS A 85 -2.53 -15.79 -3.86
CA LYS A 85 -3.60 -16.62 -3.27
C LYS A 85 -4.49 -15.82 -2.29
N ALA A 86 -4.12 -14.58 -1.97
CA ALA A 86 -4.78 -13.74 -0.97
C ALA A 86 -5.90 -12.90 -1.60
N HIS A 87 -6.99 -13.57 -1.99
CA HIS A 87 -8.12 -12.99 -2.70
C HIS A 87 -8.66 -11.68 -2.11
N VAL A 88 -8.76 -11.59 -0.77
CA VAL A 88 -9.41 -10.44 -0.11
C VAL A 88 -8.61 -9.15 -0.29
N ARG A 89 -7.27 -9.16 -0.17
CA ARG A 89 -6.46 -7.94 -0.33
C ARG A 89 -6.43 -7.46 -1.76
N ASP A 90 -6.30 -8.39 -2.70
CA ASP A 90 -6.31 -8.07 -4.13
C ASP A 90 -7.68 -7.50 -4.55
N GLU A 91 -8.79 -7.99 -3.97
CA GLU A 91 -10.12 -7.39 -4.17
C GLU A 91 -10.21 -5.96 -3.63
N MET A 92 -9.68 -5.69 -2.43
CA MET A 92 -9.66 -4.34 -1.85
C MET A 92 -8.86 -3.36 -2.74
N VAL A 93 -7.69 -3.77 -3.22
CA VAL A 93 -6.86 -2.96 -4.12
C VAL A 93 -7.51 -2.80 -5.49
N ARG A 94 -8.17 -3.84 -6.01
CA ARG A 94 -8.93 -3.75 -7.27
C ARG A 94 -10.10 -2.77 -7.15
N ASN A 95 -10.83 -2.81 -6.03
CA ASN A 95 -11.90 -1.88 -5.72
C ASN A 95 -11.37 -0.45 -5.59
N LEU A 96 -10.20 -0.26 -4.95
CA LEU A 96 -9.52 1.03 -4.90
C LEU A 96 -9.24 1.58 -6.30
N PHE A 97 -8.73 0.75 -7.21
CA PHE A 97 -8.43 1.17 -8.58
C PHE A 97 -9.65 1.41 -9.47
N ALA A 98 -10.78 0.77 -9.15
CA ALA A 98 -12.03 0.89 -9.89
C ALA A 98 -12.87 2.12 -9.48
N ARG A 99 -12.64 2.69 -8.29
CA ARG A 99 -13.37 3.87 -7.80
C ARG A 99 -12.93 5.14 -8.53
N GLU A 100 -13.90 6.01 -8.85
CA GLU A 100 -13.60 7.38 -9.30
C GLU A 100 -12.90 8.14 -8.16
N ARG A 101 -11.74 8.72 -8.46
CA ARG A 101 -10.89 9.39 -7.46
C ARG A 101 -11.48 10.76 -7.14
N TYR A 102 -11.55 11.11 -5.85
CA TYR A 102 -11.73 12.47 -5.30
C TYR A 102 -12.52 13.43 -6.22
N LYS A 103 -13.86 13.38 -6.17
CA LYS A 103 -14.72 14.42 -6.76
C LYS A 103 -14.82 15.64 -5.84
#